data_AF-A0A251P5U2-F1
#
_entry.id   AF-A0A251P5U2-F1
#
_cell.length_a   1.000
_cell.length_b   1.000
_cell.length_c   1.000
_cell.angle_alpha   90.00
_cell.angle_beta   90.00
_cell.angle_gamma   90.00
#
_symmetry.space_group_name_H-M   'P 1'
#
loop_
_entity.id
_entity.type
_entity.pdbx_description
1 polymer ?
#
loop_
_entity_poly.entity_id
_entity_poly.type
_entity_poly.pdbx_seq_one_letter_code
_entity_poly.pdbx_strand_id
1 'polypeptide(L)'
;MRTQTPKLGHKTLLFLLCFIGFLTPHDVVAVQILSKSKLEKCEKTSDSGNLNCTKKIVLNMAIPSGTSGGEASIVAEIVEVEENSSQKMQNFRIPPVLTVNKSAAYALYELTYIRDVAFKPEEYYVKTRKCERDADAKVVKICERLRDENDHIIEHTEPICCPCGPQRRVPSSCGNVFDKLMKGKANTAHCVRFPGDWFHVFGIGQRSVGFSVLVQVKTGSKVSEVLVGPENRTAISNDNFVRVNLIGDFVGYTNIPSFEDFYLVIPRQGGPGQPQNLGRNLSMWMLLERVRFSLDGVECNKIGVSYEAFNGQPNFCSSPFWSCLHNQLWNFWEADQNRIERNQLPLYGVEGRFERINQHPNAGTHSFSIGVTEVINTNLLIELSADDVEYVYQRSPGKILSINVPMFEALTQFGTATITTTNTGEVEASYSLTFDCSSDVTLMEEQFLIMKPKETTTRAFKLYPATDQAAKYVCAAILKDSDYKEVDRAECQFSTTSTVLDNGSQGNPFNPPKTGTTGFFDSVESIWNNLWNILVDFVTGKTCSGCATVASTSKGTF
;
A
#
# COMPACT_ATOMS: atom_id res chain seq x y z
N MET A 1 61.49 -3.74 37.87
CA MET A 1 61.67 -5.21 37.84
C MET A 1 60.40 -5.88 38.33
N ARG A 2 59.90 -6.84 37.54
CA ARG A 2 58.92 -7.91 37.85
C ARG A 2 57.53 -7.55 38.41
N THR A 3 56.59 -7.41 37.47
CA THR A 3 55.34 -8.20 37.31
C THR A 3 54.84 -9.06 38.48
N GLN A 4 53.56 -8.87 38.84
CA GLN A 4 52.59 -9.95 39.12
C GLN A 4 51.18 -9.54 38.64
N THR A 5 50.51 -10.50 37.97
CA THR A 5 49.19 -10.48 37.31
C THR A 5 48.00 -10.48 38.29
N PRO A 6 46.74 -10.22 37.85
CA PRO A 6 45.91 -11.34 37.40
C PRO A 6 44.99 -11.09 36.18
N LYS A 7 44.93 -12.13 35.36
CA LYS A 7 43.85 -12.68 34.51
C LYS A 7 42.54 -11.88 34.34
N LEU A 8 42.18 -11.62 33.08
CA LEU A 8 40.78 -11.56 32.64
C LEU A 8 40.61 -12.46 31.40
N GLY A 9 39.70 -13.43 31.51
CA GLY A 9 39.42 -14.45 30.50
C GLY A 9 38.67 -13.87 29.30
N HIS A 10 39.08 -14.35 28.13
CA HIS A 10 38.44 -14.18 26.83
C HIS A 10 36.96 -14.57 26.83
N LYS A 11 36.11 -13.67 26.31
CA LYS A 11 35.13 -13.91 25.24
C LYS A 11 34.44 -12.59 24.90
N THR A 12 35.08 -11.79 24.05
CA THR A 12 34.44 -10.64 23.41
C THR A 12 34.13 -11.05 21.98
N LEU A 13 32.86 -11.39 21.74
CA LEU A 13 32.33 -11.61 20.40
C LEU A 13 32.22 -10.23 19.74
N LEU A 14 33.08 -9.97 18.76
CA LEU A 14 33.06 -8.78 17.92
C LEU A 14 31.79 -8.83 17.05
N PHE A 15 30.75 -8.08 17.41
CA PHE A 15 29.60 -7.86 16.54
C PHE A 15 29.99 -6.78 15.53
N LEU A 16 30.47 -7.22 14.37
CA LEU A 16 30.68 -6.36 13.21
C LEU A 16 29.27 -5.99 12.69
N LEU A 17 28.80 -4.79 13.03
CA LEU A 17 27.61 -4.20 12.43
C LEU A 17 27.89 -3.95 10.94
N CYS A 18 27.52 -4.90 10.09
CA CYS A 18 27.29 -4.67 8.68
C CYS A 18 26.07 -3.75 8.53
N PHE A 19 26.30 -2.43 8.59
CA PHE A 19 25.39 -1.45 8.01
C PHE A 19 25.46 -1.61 6.48
N ILE A 20 24.72 -2.58 5.95
CA ILE A 20 24.34 -2.57 4.54
C ILE A 20 23.28 -1.48 4.43
N GLY A 21 23.73 -0.26 4.11
CA GLY A 21 22.83 0.77 3.68
C GLY A 21 22.13 0.27 2.43
N PHE A 22 20.83 -0.04 2.54
CA PHE A 22 19.96 -0.20 1.40
C PHE A 22 19.90 1.16 0.69
N LEU A 23 20.81 1.39 -0.25
CA LEU A 23 20.67 2.43 -1.26
C LEU A 23 19.47 2.03 -2.10
N THR A 24 18.35 2.71 -1.88
CA THR A 24 17.14 2.50 -2.66
C THR A 24 17.41 2.92 -4.11
N PRO A 25 17.00 2.11 -5.08
CA PRO A 25 17.21 2.42 -6.48
C PRO A 25 16.33 3.60 -6.93
N HIS A 26 16.94 4.74 -7.26
CA HIS A 26 16.22 5.84 -7.90
C HIS A 26 16.19 5.63 -9.39
N ASP A 27 15.03 5.41 -10.00
CA ASP A 27 14.93 5.47 -11.46
C ASP A 27 15.12 6.92 -11.93
N VAL A 28 16.01 7.15 -12.89
CA VAL A 28 16.44 8.47 -13.34
C VAL A 28 16.61 8.52 -14.85
N VAL A 29 15.71 9.19 -15.57
CA VAL A 29 15.88 9.45 -17.02
C VAL A 29 16.91 10.58 -17.21
N ALA A 30 17.48 10.71 -18.40
CA ALA A 30 18.25 11.88 -18.78
C ALA A 30 17.34 13.09 -19.03
N VAL A 31 17.78 14.30 -18.69
CA VAL A 31 17.06 15.54 -19.06
C VAL A 31 16.98 15.66 -20.59
N GLN A 32 15.78 15.86 -21.13
CA GLN A 32 15.57 16.05 -22.57
C GLN A 32 15.09 17.48 -22.89
N ILE A 33 15.67 18.09 -23.92
CA ILE A 33 15.20 19.36 -24.48
C ILE A 33 14.12 19.08 -25.51
N LEU A 34 12.91 19.57 -25.25
CA LEU A 34 11.75 19.42 -26.14
C LEU A 34 11.74 20.51 -27.22
N SER A 35 12.11 21.73 -26.86
CA SER A 35 12.23 22.84 -27.81
C SER A 35 13.20 23.91 -27.33
N LYS A 36 13.90 24.51 -28.30
CA LYS A 36 14.74 25.71 -28.13
C LYS A 36 14.24 26.79 -29.09
N SER A 37 13.90 27.97 -28.58
CA SER A 37 13.44 29.09 -29.40
C SER A 37 13.99 30.43 -28.92
N LYS A 38 14.14 31.38 -29.85
CA LYS A 38 14.42 32.79 -29.55
C LYS A 38 13.10 33.55 -29.51
N LEU A 39 12.86 34.29 -28.43
CA LEU A 39 11.64 35.07 -28.24
C LEU A 39 11.99 36.48 -27.78
N GLU A 40 11.40 37.49 -28.42
CA GLU A 40 11.47 38.88 -27.95
C GLU A 40 10.34 39.12 -26.96
N LYS A 41 10.70 39.38 -25.70
CA LYS A 41 9.78 39.59 -24.59
C LYS A 41 9.73 41.07 -24.25
N CYS A 42 8.57 41.67 -24.48
CA CYS A 42 8.32 43.08 -24.21
C CYS A 42 7.50 43.25 -22.93
N GLU A 43 8.04 44.03 -21.99
CA GLU A 43 7.38 44.39 -20.74
C GLU A 43 6.80 45.81 -20.85
N LYS A 44 5.51 45.95 -20.53
CA LYS A 44 4.81 47.22 -20.43
C LYS A 44 4.42 47.43 -18.98
N THR A 45 5.02 48.42 -18.31
CA THR A 45 4.80 48.69 -16.88
C THR A 45 3.70 49.71 -16.61
N SER A 46 3.37 50.56 -17.58
CA SER A 46 2.27 51.53 -17.51
C SER A 46 1.69 51.81 -18.88
N ASP A 47 0.44 52.27 -18.95
CA ASP A 47 -0.23 52.49 -20.23
C ASP A 47 0.36 53.61 -21.08
N SER A 48 1.01 54.57 -20.43
CA SER A 48 1.74 55.69 -21.05
C SER A 48 3.26 55.50 -21.10
N GLY A 49 3.77 54.39 -20.57
CA GLY A 49 5.21 54.10 -20.49
C GLY A 49 5.78 53.50 -21.77
N ASN A 50 7.09 53.64 -21.94
CA ASN A 50 7.82 53.01 -23.05
C ASN A 50 7.86 51.49 -22.87
N LEU A 51 7.72 50.77 -23.99
CA LEU A 51 7.82 49.31 -24.05
C LEU A 51 9.28 48.87 -23.94
N ASN A 52 9.62 48.03 -22.96
CA ASN A 52 10.99 47.50 -22.81
C ASN A 52 11.05 46.07 -23.37
N CYS A 53 11.64 45.91 -24.56
CA CYS A 53 11.78 44.62 -25.23
C CYS A 53 13.18 44.04 -25.03
N THR A 54 13.25 42.78 -24.61
CA THR A 54 14.50 42.02 -24.45
C THR A 54 14.40 40.70 -25.19
N LYS A 55 15.45 40.35 -25.94
CA LYS A 55 15.56 39.04 -26.58
C LYS A 55 15.95 38.00 -25.53
N LYS A 56 15.26 36.86 -25.53
CA LYS A 56 15.48 35.75 -24.62
C LYS A 56 15.51 34.42 -25.37
N ILE A 57 16.21 33.45 -24.81
CA ILE A 57 16.11 32.05 -25.21
C ILE A 57 15.08 31.39 -24.31
N VAL A 58 14.13 30.68 -24.91
CA VAL A 58 13.13 29.89 -24.20
C VAL A 58 13.42 28.41 -24.46
N LEU A 59 13.62 27.67 -23.38
CA LEU A 59 13.83 26.22 -23.38
C LEU A 59 12.66 25.53 -22.72
N ASN A 60 12.09 24.57 -23.42
CA ASN A 60 11.10 23.65 -22.87
C ASN A 60 11.78 22.29 -22.67
N MET A 61 11.67 21.72 -21.47
CA MET A 61 12.41 20.52 -21.11
C MET A 61 11.53 19.52 -20.38
N ALA A 62 11.81 18.24 -20.59
CA ALA A 62 11.28 17.14 -19.79
C ALA A 62 12.34 16.73 -18.76
N ILE A 63 12.02 16.92 -17.48
CA ILE A 63 12.89 16.61 -16.36
C ILE A 63 12.35 15.40 -15.59
N PRO A 64 13.03 14.27 -15.67
CA PRO A 64 12.65 13.07 -14.95
C PRO A 64 12.97 13.15 -13.47
N SER A 65 12.16 12.50 -12.64
CA SER A 65 12.47 12.38 -11.21
C SER A 65 13.78 11.64 -10.98
N GLY A 66 14.55 12.06 -9.99
CA GLY A 66 15.82 11.44 -9.61
C GLY A 66 17.06 12.00 -10.33
N THR A 67 16.89 12.97 -11.24
CA THR A 67 18.00 13.60 -11.99
C THR A 67 19.01 14.26 -11.05
N SER A 68 20.30 13.99 -11.22
CA SER A 68 21.38 14.56 -10.39
C SER A 68 21.89 15.91 -10.90
N GLY A 69 21.87 16.14 -12.22
CA GLY A 69 22.44 17.30 -12.91
C GLY A 69 23.91 17.13 -13.28
N GLY A 70 24.51 15.96 -13.01
CA GLY A 70 25.89 15.62 -13.38
C GLY A 70 26.02 14.86 -14.70
N GLU A 71 24.89 14.47 -15.28
CA GLU A 71 24.78 13.70 -16.52
C GLU A 71 24.59 14.58 -17.77
N ALA A 72 24.10 15.82 -17.59
CA ALA A 72 23.91 16.78 -18.66
C ALA A 72 24.00 18.23 -18.15
N SER A 73 24.44 19.12 -19.04
CA SER A 73 24.56 20.54 -18.78
C SER A 73 24.13 21.37 -19.98
N ILE A 74 23.62 22.57 -19.74
CA ILE A 74 23.22 23.53 -20.76
C ILE A 74 24.18 24.72 -20.67
N VAL A 75 24.92 24.97 -21.75
CA VAL A 75 25.91 26.05 -21.81
C VAL A 75 25.29 27.22 -22.56
N ALA A 76 25.18 28.37 -21.89
CA ALA A 76 24.61 29.57 -22.48
C ALA A 76 25.70 30.43 -23.14
N GLU A 77 25.46 30.84 -24.39
CA GLU A 77 26.32 31.75 -25.13
C GLU A 77 25.79 33.18 -24.98
N ILE A 78 26.67 34.11 -24.59
CA ILE A 78 26.36 35.53 -24.43
C ILE A 78 27.34 36.32 -25.28
N VAL A 79 26.82 37.07 -26.25
CA VAL A 79 27.59 37.96 -27.11
C VAL A 79 27.38 39.39 -26.64
N GLU A 80 28.30 39.90 -25.82
CA GLU A 80 28.30 41.33 -25.49
C GLU A 80 28.95 42.12 -26.66
N VAL A 81 28.19 43.05 -27.23
CA VAL A 81 28.72 44.06 -28.15
C VAL A 81 28.99 45.32 -27.34
N GLU A 82 30.25 45.55 -26.94
CA GLU A 82 30.67 46.88 -26.46
C GLU A 82 30.75 47.82 -27.67
N GLU A 83 29.78 48.73 -27.80
CA GLU A 83 29.90 49.88 -28.69
C GLU A 83 30.82 50.93 -28.05
N ASN A 84 32.13 50.72 -28.17
CA ASN A 84 33.10 51.79 -27.99
C ASN A 84 33.74 52.12 -29.35
N SER A 85 33.58 53.37 -29.76
CA SER A 85 33.72 53.87 -31.14
C SER A 85 35.14 53.93 -31.71
N SER A 86 35.98 52.92 -31.46
CA SER A 86 37.25 52.77 -32.19
C SER A 86 37.82 51.35 -32.27
N GLN A 87 37.36 50.38 -31.46
CA GLN A 87 37.71 48.96 -31.62
C GLN A 87 36.53 48.10 -31.14
N LYS A 88 35.97 47.26 -32.03
CA LYS A 88 35.02 46.20 -31.64
C LYS A 88 35.79 45.15 -30.84
N MET A 89 35.94 45.36 -29.54
CA MET A 89 36.45 44.36 -28.61
C MET A 89 35.25 43.53 -28.13
N GLN A 90 35.20 42.26 -28.52
CA GLN A 90 34.24 41.31 -27.96
C GLN A 90 34.84 40.77 -26.67
N ASN A 91 34.29 41.13 -25.51
CA ASN A 91 34.71 40.54 -24.25
C ASN A 91 34.10 39.14 -24.12
N PHE A 92 34.96 38.12 -24.17
CA PHE A 92 34.57 36.73 -24.00
C PHE A 92 34.32 36.46 -22.50
N ARG A 93 33.05 36.43 -22.06
CA ARG A 93 32.71 35.93 -20.72
C ARG A 93 32.82 34.40 -20.71
N ILE A 94 33.21 33.84 -19.56
CA ILE A 94 33.05 32.41 -19.30
C ILE A 94 31.56 32.10 -19.41
N PRO A 95 31.14 31.19 -20.32
CA PRO A 95 29.73 30.94 -20.57
C PRO A 95 29.06 30.38 -19.31
N PRO A 96 27.88 30.88 -18.92
CA PRO A 96 27.13 30.31 -17.82
C PRO A 96 26.74 28.86 -18.12
N VAL A 97 26.99 27.97 -17.16
CA VAL A 97 26.61 26.55 -17.26
C VAL A 97 25.43 26.30 -16.34
N LEU A 98 24.36 25.76 -16.89
CA LEU A 98 23.17 25.37 -16.16
C LEU A 98 23.11 23.85 -15.99
N THR A 99 22.80 23.42 -14.78
CA THR A 99 22.52 22.02 -14.45
C THR A 99 21.19 21.96 -13.74
N VAL A 100 20.45 20.87 -13.96
CA VAL A 100 19.11 20.70 -13.39
C VAL A 100 19.02 19.37 -12.68
N ASN A 101 18.64 19.43 -11.42
CA ASN A 101 18.45 18.28 -10.54
C ASN A 101 16.98 18.19 -10.15
N LYS A 102 16.42 16.99 -10.10
CA LYS A 102 15.06 16.76 -9.61
C LYS A 102 15.08 15.63 -8.58
N SER A 103 14.49 15.89 -7.42
CA SER A 103 14.35 14.87 -6.37
C SER A 103 13.37 13.76 -6.77
N ALA A 104 13.44 12.64 -6.06
CA ALA A 104 12.50 11.54 -6.24
C ALA A 104 11.08 11.99 -5.86
N ALA A 105 10.09 11.65 -6.70
CA ALA A 105 8.70 12.00 -6.43
C ALA A 105 8.11 11.18 -5.28
N TYR A 106 7.16 11.77 -4.57
CA TYR A 106 6.38 11.10 -3.53
C TYR A 106 4.90 11.49 -3.66
N ALA A 107 4.03 10.60 -3.22
CA ALA A 107 2.61 10.83 -3.09
C ALA A 107 2.26 11.03 -1.62
N LEU A 108 1.76 12.21 -1.27
CA LEU A 108 1.32 12.57 0.07
C LEU A 108 -0.20 12.45 0.15
N TYR A 109 -0.68 11.82 1.22
CA TYR A 109 -2.10 11.62 1.47
C TYR A 109 -2.55 12.44 2.69
N GLU A 110 -3.67 13.14 2.54
CA GLU A 110 -4.29 13.87 3.64
C GLU A 110 -4.94 12.88 4.62
N LEU A 111 -4.59 13.01 5.91
CA LEU A 111 -5.13 12.16 6.96
C LEU A 111 -6.15 12.91 7.81
N THR A 112 -7.30 12.29 8.05
CA THR A 112 -8.35 12.79 8.93
C THR A 112 -8.56 11.82 10.08
N TYR A 113 -8.33 12.25 11.31
CA TYR A 113 -8.52 11.39 12.48
C TYR A 113 -10.01 11.07 12.66
N ILE A 114 -10.32 9.78 12.87
CA ILE A 114 -11.69 9.32 13.08
C ILE A 114 -11.89 8.97 14.56
N ARG A 115 -11.19 7.93 15.04
CA ARG A 115 -11.19 7.53 16.46
C ARG A 115 -10.07 6.52 16.76
N ASP A 116 -9.99 6.13 18.03
CA ASP A 116 -9.18 5.01 18.50
C ASP A 116 -9.96 3.68 18.45
N VAL A 117 -9.24 2.60 18.14
CA VAL A 117 -9.74 1.22 18.19
C VAL A 117 -8.74 0.33 18.94
N ALA A 118 -9.24 -0.67 19.65
CA ALA A 118 -8.39 -1.62 20.36
C ALA A 118 -7.73 -2.62 19.38
N PHE A 119 -6.48 -3.00 19.65
CA PHE A 119 -5.78 -4.00 18.84
C PHE A 119 -6.40 -5.39 18.96
N LYS A 120 -6.69 -5.79 20.20
CA LYS A 120 -7.23 -7.10 20.53
C LYS A 120 -8.24 -7.01 21.69
N PRO A 121 -9.53 -6.79 21.38
CA PRO A 121 -10.61 -7.05 22.32
C PRO A 121 -10.55 -8.50 22.81
N GLU A 122 -10.64 -8.73 24.11
CA GLU A 122 -10.59 -10.06 24.69
C GLU A 122 -11.86 -10.39 25.48
N GLU A 123 -12.42 -11.56 25.22
CA GLU A 123 -13.47 -12.13 26.06
C GLU A 123 -12.85 -12.81 27.27
N TYR A 124 -13.28 -12.39 28.45
CA TYR A 124 -12.96 -13.03 29.71
C TYR A 124 -14.17 -13.76 30.26
N TYR A 125 -13.93 -14.90 30.91
CA TYR A 125 -14.97 -15.64 31.60
C TYR A 125 -14.57 -15.98 33.04
N VAL A 126 -15.56 -15.97 33.93
CA VAL A 126 -15.40 -16.30 35.34
C VAL A 126 -16.42 -17.36 35.75
N LYS A 127 -15.94 -18.52 36.17
CA LYS A 127 -16.77 -19.57 36.77
C LYS A 127 -17.16 -19.11 38.18
N THR A 128 -18.44 -18.87 38.41
CA THR A 128 -18.97 -18.31 39.66
C THR A 128 -20.29 -18.96 40.07
N ARG A 129 -20.86 -18.53 41.18
CA ARG A 129 -22.20 -18.94 41.66
C ARG A 129 -23.03 -17.70 41.96
N LYS A 130 -24.35 -17.79 41.76
CA LYS A 130 -25.28 -16.65 41.93
C LYS A 130 -24.83 -15.42 41.10
N CYS A 131 -24.59 -15.65 39.80
CA CYS A 131 -24.20 -14.59 38.89
C CYS A 131 -25.41 -13.70 38.57
N GLU A 132 -25.26 -12.40 38.77
CA GLU A 132 -26.23 -11.36 38.44
C GLU A 132 -25.52 -10.24 37.66
N ARG A 133 -26.28 -9.43 36.92
CA ARG A 133 -25.69 -8.37 36.07
C ARG A 133 -25.03 -7.27 36.90
N ASP A 134 -25.48 -7.05 38.13
CA ASP A 134 -25.02 -6.05 39.09
C ASP A 134 -24.11 -6.65 40.18
N ALA A 135 -23.68 -7.89 39.99
CA ALA A 135 -22.79 -8.56 40.92
C ALA A 135 -21.44 -7.85 41.07
N ASP A 136 -20.92 -7.84 42.31
CA ASP A 136 -19.65 -7.18 42.66
C ASP A 136 -18.41 -7.97 42.21
N ALA A 137 -17.23 -7.35 42.28
CA ALA A 137 -15.96 -8.01 41.99
C ALA A 137 -15.69 -9.28 42.82
N LYS A 138 -16.32 -9.48 43.99
CA LYS A 138 -16.14 -10.71 44.77
C LYS A 138 -16.78 -11.91 44.07
N VAL A 139 -17.87 -11.68 43.34
CA VAL A 139 -18.60 -12.71 42.59
C VAL A 139 -18.10 -12.83 41.15
N VAL A 140 -17.95 -11.72 40.42
CA VAL A 140 -17.64 -11.71 38.98
C VAL A 140 -16.20 -11.34 38.64
N LYS A 141 -15.37 -10.99 39.64
CA LYS A 141 -13.95 -10.68 39.48
C LYS A 141 -13.71 -9.63 38.39
N ILE A 142 -12.88 -9.94 37.40
CA ILE A 142 -12.50 -9.08 36.27
C ILE A 142 -13.69 -8.64 35.39
N CYS A 143 -14.83 -9.30 35.53
CA CYS A 143 -16.05 -8.96 34.82
C CYS A 143 -16.97 -7.99 35.57
N GLU A 144 -16.51 -7.39 36.67
CA GLU A 144 -17.20 -6.27 37.31
C GLU A 144 -17.40 -5.10 36.33
N ARG A 145 -18.53 -4.40 36.46
CA ARG A 145 -18.86 -3.23 35.66
C ARG A 145 -17.76 -2.18 35.74
N LEU A 146 -17.46 -1.55 34.61
CA LEU A 146 -16.48 -0.48 34.56
C LEU A 146 -17.13 0.85 34.92
N ARG A 147 -16.33 1.72 35.51
CA ARG A 147 -16.72 3.08 35.87
C ARG A 147 -15.84 4.09 35.15
N ASP A 148 -16.41 5.22 34.77
CA ASP A 148 -15.67 6.33 34.17
C ASP A 148 -14.87 7.12 35.24
N GLU A 149 -14.15 8.15 34.80
CA GLU A 149 -13.36 9.02 35.69
C GLU A 149 -14.22 9.82 36.69
N ASN A 150 -15.53 9.90 36.46
CA ASN A 150 -16.51 10.59 37.31
C ASN A 150 -17.33 9.60 38.17
N ASP A 151 -16.89 8.34 38.29
CA ASP A 151 -17.54 7.25 39.02
C ASP A 151 -18.93 6.83 38.48
N HIS A 152 -19.29 7.22 37.25
CA HIS A 152 -20.49 6.73 36.59
C HIS A 152 -20.27 5.33 36.00
N ILE A 153 -21.28 4.48 36.10
CA ILE A 153 -21.25 3.14 35.50
C ILE A 153 -21.32 3.29 33.98
N ILE A 154 -20.35 2.70 33.28
CA ILE A 154 -20.35 2.66 31.82
C ILE A 154 -21.39 1.63 31.38
N GLU A 155 -22.36 2.06 30.58
CA GLU A 155 -23.43 1.21 30.06
C GLU A 155 -22.87 0.04 29.23
N HIS A 156 -23.57 -1.10 29.28
CA HIS A 156 -23.20 -2.34 28.61
C HIS A 156 -21.88 -2.98 29.08
N THR A 157 -21.24 -2.48 30.14
CA THR A 157 -20.05 -3.14 30.70
C THR A 157 -20.38 -4.26 31.69
N GLU A 158 -21.67 -4.47 31.98
CA GLU A 158 -22.14 -5.54 32.84
C GLU A 158 -21.83 -6.94 32.31
N PRO A 159 -21.55 -7.90 33.20
CA PRO A 159 -21.33 -9.29 32.80
C PRO A 159 -22.62 -9.96 32.30
N ILE A 160 -22.46 -10.85 31.31
CA ILE A 160 -23.52 -11.76 30.89
C ILE A 160 -23.37 -13.09 31.61
N CYS A 161 -24.38 -13.43 32.41
CA CYS A 161 -24.41 -14.67 33.18
C CYS A 161 -25.03 -15.81 32.37
N CYS A 162 -24.21 -16.80 32.01
CA CYS A 162 -24.66 -18.02 31.35
C CYS A 162 -24.82 -19.19 32.34
N PRO A 163 -25.75 -20.12 32.08
CA PRO A 163 -25.93 -21.32 32.89
C PRO A 163 -24.76 -22.30 32.69
N CYS A 164 -24.48 -23.11 33.72
CA CYS A 164 -23.54 -24.21 33.63
C CYS A 164 -24.03 -25.34 32.69
N GLY A 165 -23.09 -26.11 32.11
CA GLY A 165 -23.39 -27.24 31.24
C GLY A 165 -22.32 -27.51 30.17
N PRO A 166 -22.38 -28.67 29.47
CA PRO A 166 -21.41 -29.05 28.44
C PRO A 166 -21.64 -28.36 27.09
N GLN A 167 -22.89 -28.15 26.67
CA GLN A 167 -23.25 -27.46 25.42
C GLN A 167 -23.56 -25.98 25.68
N ARG A 168 -22.57 -25.25 26.19
CA ARG A 168 -22.66 -23.82 26.50
C ARG A 168 -21.39 -23.13 26.00
N ARG A 169 -21.44 -21.80 25.87
CA ARG A 169 -20.31 -20.96 25.40
C ARG A 169 -18.98 -21.37 26.01
N VAL A 170 -18.95 -21.60 27.34
CA VAL A 170 -17.83 -22.25 28.04
C VAL A 170 -18.33 -23.49 28.79
N PRO A 171 -17.82 -24.69 28.46
CA PRO A 171 -18.17 -25.92 29.16
C PRO A 171 -17.82 -25.83 30.65
N SER A 172 -18.82 -26.08 31.51
CA SER A 172 -18.64 -26.02 32.96
C SER A 172 -19.50 -27.04 33.70
N SER A 173 -19.00 -27.53 34.83
CA SER A 173 -19.75 -28.44 35.70
C SER A 173 -20.69 -27.66 36.62
N CYS A 174 -21.95 -28.10 36.68
CA CYS A 174 -22.93 -27.54 37.60
C CYS A 174 -22.71 -27.94 39.08
N GLY A 175 -21.83 -28.92 39.32
CA GLY A 175 -21.62 -29.52 40.63
C GLY A 175 -22.83 -30.30 41.14
N ASN A 176 -22.81 -30.61 42.44
CA ASN A 176 -23.82 -31.45 43.08
C ASN A 176 -25.00 -30.62 43.61
N VAL A 177 -26.14 -31.28 43.83
CA VAL A 177 -27.38 -30.65 44.34
C VAL A 177 -27.15 -29.96 45.69
N PHE A 178 -26.32 -30.53 46.57
CA PHE A 178 -26.00 -29.94 47.88
C PHE A 178 -25.25 -28.61 47.76
N ASP A 179 -24.26 -28.52 46.87
CA ASP A 179 -23.55 -27.26 46.59
C ASP A 179 -24.47 -26.22 45.96
N LYS A 180 -25.41 -26.66 45.12
CA LYS A 180 -26.43 -25.77 44.52
C LYS A 180 -27.34 -25.17 45.59
N LEU A 181 -27.69 -25.94 46.62
CA LEU A 181 -28.54 -25.49 47.73
C LEU A 181 -27.79 -24.55 48.69
N MET A 182 -26.56 -24.88 49.06
CA MET A 182 -25.77 -24.11 50.03
C MET A 182 -25.10 -22.87 49.43
N LYS A 183 -24.57 -22.98 48.21
CA LYS A 183 -23.75 -21.93 47.57
C LYS A 183 -24.45 -21.24 46.39
N GLY A 184 -25.63 -21.72 46.00
CA GLY A 184 -26.39 -21.21 44.85
C GLY A 184 -26.03 -21.86 43.51
N LYS A 185 -26.82 -21.51 42.47
CA LYS A 185 -26.65 -22.04 41.11
C LYS A 185 -25.27 -21.65 40.55
N ALA A 186 -24.61 -22.61 39.90
CA ALA A 186 -23.36 -22.38 39.20
C ALA A 186 -23.64 -21.70 37.85
N ASN A 187 -22.85 -20.68 37.56
CA ASN A 187 -22.94 -19.86 36.37
C ASN A 187 -21.55 -19.51 35.85
N THR A 188 -21.48 -19.06 34.62
CA THR A 188 -20.28 -18.44 34.05
C THR A 188 -20.62 -17.00 33.70
N ALA A 189 -19.91 -16.04 34.28
CA ALA A 189 -19.96 -14.65 33.86
C ALA A 189 -19.04 -14.47 32.66
N HIS A 190 -19.50 -13.79 31.61
CA HIS A 190 -18.71 -13.42 30.44
C HIS A 190 -18.70 -11.91 30.29
N CYS A 191 -17.54 -11.36 29.96
CA CYS A 191 -17.36 -9.94 29.73
C CYS A 191 -16.30 -9.71 28.65
N VAL A 192 -16.46 -8.67 27.85
CA VAL A 192 -15.41 -8.19 26.94
C VAL A 192 -14.58 -7.13 27.66
N ARG A 193 -13.26 -7.14 27.47
CA ARG A 193 -12.34 -6.10 27.92
C ARG A 193 -11.40 -5.75 26.78
N PHE A 194 -10.81 -4.57 26.85
CA PHE A 194 -9.91 -4.05 25.83
C PHE A 194 -8.51 -3.82 26.43
N PRO A 195 -7.80 -4.88 26.82
CA PRO A 195 -6.44 -4.77 27.33
C PRO A 195 -5.45 -4.48 26.19
N GLY A 196 -4.28 -3.96 26.56
CA GLY A 196 -3.15 -3.81 25.64
C GLY A 196 -3.21 -2.57 24.76
N ASP A 197 -2.69 -2.72 23.53
CA ASP A 197 -2.43 -1.61 22.63
C ASP A 197 -3.68 -1.08 21.92
N TRP A 198 -3.68 0.22 21.68
CA TRP A 198 -4.72 0.94 20.94
C TRP A 198 -4.13 1.52 19.66
N PHE A 199 -4.98 1.72 18.66
CA PHE A 199 -4.60 2.20 17.34
C PHE A 199 -5.50 3.36 16.94
N HIS A 200 -4.90 4.40 16.37
CA HIS A 200 -5.60 5.49 15.72
C HIS A 200 -6.10 5.05 14.35
N VAL A 201 -7.34 5.39 14.01
CA VAL A 201 -7.93 5.19 12.69
C VAL A 201 -7.99 6.52 11.95
N PHE A 202 -7.38 6.57 10.76
CA PHE A 202 -7.38 7.74 9.89
C PHE A 202 -8.13 7.46 8.59
N GLY A 203 -9.04 8.38 8.23
CA GLY A 203 -9.56 8.54 6.88
C GLY A 203 -8.49 9.08 5.96
N ILE A 204 -8.37 8.48 4.77
CA ILE A 204 -7.41 8.91 3.76
C ILE A 204 -8.16 9.76 2.72
N GLY A 205 -7.75 11.02 2.59
CA GLY A 205 -8.33 12.02 1.71
C GLY A 205 -7.60 12.13 0.38
N GLN A 206 -7.47 13.37 -0.10
CA GLN A 206 -6.86 13.65 -1.39
C GLN A 206 -5.37 13.30 -1.41
N ARG A 207 -4.90 12.89 -2.59
CA ARG A 207 -3.50 12.63 -2.87
C ARG A 207 -2.88 13.83 -3.58
N SER A 208 -1.73 14.28 -3.10
CA SER A 208 -0.88 15.29 -3.77
C SER A 208 0.46 14.68 -4.14
N VAL A 209 1.00 15.08 -5.30
CA VAL A 209 2.37 14.69 -5.72
C VAL A 209 3.33 15.79 -5.30
N GLY A 210 4.40 15.41 -4.61
CA GLY A 210 5.46 16.31 -4.19
C GLY A 210 6.81 15.91 -4.77
N PHE A 211 7.60 16.92 -5.13
CA PHE A 211 8.99 16.81 -5.55
C PHE A 211 9.60 18.23 -5.55
N SER A 212 10.91 18.30 -5.75
CA SER A 212 11.65 19.56 -5.88
C SER A 212 12.60 19.50 -7.07
N VAL A 213 12.71 20.60 -7.80
CA VAL A 213 13.62 20.78 -8.92
C VAL A 213 14.57 21.92 -8.59
N LEU A 214 15.86 21.61 -8.56
CA LEU A 214 16.94 22.56 -8.32
C LEU A 214 17.62 22.89 -9.65
N VAL A 215 17.54 24.13 -10.08
CA VAL A 215 18.27 24.67 -11.23
C VAL A 215 19.47 25.42 -10.71
N GLN A 216 20.68 24.94 -11.01
CA GLN A 216 21.93 25.58 -10.65
C GLN A 216 22.50 26.30 -11.87
N VAL A 217 23.00 27.52 -11.66
CA VAL A 217 23.60 28.37 -12.67
C VAL A 217 25.00 28.72 -12.20
N LYS A 218 26.01 28.31 -12.96
CA LYS A 218 27.41 28.58 -12.66
C LYS A 218 27.98 29.59 -13.64
N THR A 219 28.32 30.77 -13.15
CA THR A 219 28.95 31.85 -13.92
C THR A 219 30.37 32.08 -13.39
N GLY A 220 31.36 31.44 -14.03
CA GLY A 220 32.73 31.41 -13.53
C GLY A 220 32.83 30.67 -12.19
N SER A 221 33.16 31.40 -11.11
CA SER A 221 33.23 30.86 -9.74
C SER A 221 31.95 31.04 -8.92
N LYS A 222 30.99 31.84 -9.40
CA LYS A 222 29.72 32.08 -8.69
C LYS A 222 28.69 31.02 -9.07
N VAL A 223 28.02 30.46 -8.07
CA VAL A 223 26.89 29.54 -8.24
C VAL A 223 25.64 30.24 -7.72
N SER A 224 24.60 30.28 -8.55
CA SER A 224 23.26 30.73 -8.18
C SER A 224 22.31 29.55 -8.30
N GLU A 225 21.39 29.42 -7.34
CA GLU A 225 20.48 28.28 -7.26
C GLU A 225 19.04 28.75 -7.24
N VAL A 226 18.17 28.03 -7.96
CA VAL A 226 16.75 28.29 -8.03
C VAL A 226 16.01 26.98 -7.74
N LEU A 227 15.17 26.99 -6.70
CA LEU A 227 14.36 25.84 -6.31
C LEU A 227 12.91 26.07 -6.72
N VAL A 228 12.33 25.12 -7.46
CA VAL A 228 10.90 25.10 -7.81
C VAL A 228 10.28 23.76 -7.46
N GLY A 229 8.98 23.76 -7.19
CA GLY A 229 8.20 22.57 -6.83
C GLY A 229 6.70 22.84 -6.94
N PRO A 230 5.85 21.84 -6.71
CA PRO A 230 4.39 22.02 -6.73
C PRO A 230 3.89 23.15 -5.82
N GLU A 231 4.57 23.39 -4.69
CA GLU A 231 4.33 24.47 -3.72
C GLU A 231 4.79 25.85 -4.20
N ASN A 232 5.85 25.92 -5.01
CA ASN A 232 6.38 27.15 -5.58
C ASN A 232 6.85 26.92 -7.02
N ARG A 233 5.95 27.16 -7.97
CA ARG A 233 6.13 26.76 -9.38
C ARG A 233 6.98 27.73 -10.19
N THR A 234 7.18 28.95 -9.71
CA THR A 234 7.84 30.01 -10.47
C THR A 234 8.94 30.65 -9.65
N ALA A 235 10.13 30.79 -10.23
CA ALA A 235 11.23 31.45 -9.57
C ALA A 235 12.15 32.16 -10.58
N ILE A 236 12.88 33.15 -10.09
CA ILE A 236 13.82 33.94 -10.88
C ILE A 236 15.15 33.94 -10.12
N SER A 237 16.26 33.81 -10.84
CA SER A 237 17.59 33.90 -10.24
C SER A 237 17.89 35.32 -9.75
N ASN A 238 18.75 35.46 -8.74
CA ASN A 238 19.07 36.76 -8.13
C ASN A 238 19.64 37.80 -9.12
N ASP A 239 20.27 37.33 -10.19
CA ASP A 239 20.84 38.15 -11.26
C ASP A 239 19.86 38.37 -12.43
N ASN A 240 18.60 37.93 -12.32
CA ASN A 240 17.58 37.94 -13.37
C ASN A 240 17.99 37.24 -14.68
N PHE A 241 19.06 36.45 -14.66
CA PHE A 241 19.56 35.73 -15.82
C PHE A 241 18.63 34.58 -16.21
N VAL A 242 18.10 33.86 -15.22
CA VAL A 242 17.23 32.69 -15.40
C VAL A 242 15.86 32.94 -14.79
N ARG A 243 14.82 32.66 -15.57
CA ARG A 243 13.46 32.54 -15.07
C ARG A 243 12.98 31.12 -15.29
N VAL A 244 12.52 30.48 -14.23
CA VAL A 244 12.06 29.10 -14.23
C VAL A 244 10.57 29.07 -13.97
N ASN A 245 9.83 28.31 -14.77
CA ASN A 245 8.41 28.08 -14.62
C ASN A 245 8.08 26.59 -14.77
N LEU A 246 7.51 26.00 -13.73
CA LEU A 246 7.02 24.64 -13.68
C LEU A 246 5.59 24.58 -14.24
N ILE A 247 5.45 24.04 -15.45
CA ILE A 247 4.16 23.98 -16.15
C ILE A 247 3.28 22.86 -15.56
N GLY A 248 3.86 21.68 -15.38
CA GLY A 248 3.17 20.49 -14.88
C GLY A 248 3.94 19.22 -15.18
N ASP A 249 3.31 18.08 -14.97
CA ASP A 249 3.92 16.77 -15.21
C ASP A 249 3.30 16.09 -16.44
N PHE A 250 4.12 15.31 -17.15
CA PHE A 250 3.63 14.36 -18.13
C PHE A 250 3.00 13.18 -17.40
N VAL A 251 1.88 12.70 -17.92
CA VAL A 251 1.15 11.57 -17.34
C VAL A 251 2.03 10.31 -17.41
N GLY A 252 2.15 9.61 -16.29
CA GLY A 252 2.84 8.33 -16.19
C GLY A 252 2.03 7.16 -16.78
N TYR A 253 2.70 6.03 -16.96
CA TYR A 253 2.15 4.77 -17.43
C TYR A 253 1.62 3.89 -16.29
N THR A 254 2.10 4.10 -15.05
CA THR A 254 1.54 3.47 -13.85
C THR A 254 0.66 4.42 -13.05
N ASN A 255 -0.42 3.84 -12.50
CA ASN A 255 -1.27 4.58 -11.59
C ASN A 255 -0.66 4.60 -10.19
N ILE A 256 -0.55 5.80 -9.62
CA ILE A 256 -0.27 5.96 -8.20
C ILE A 256 -1.53 5.53 -7.42
N PRO A 257 -1.43 4.58 -6.47
CA PRO A 257 -2.59 4.06 -5.75
C PRO A 257 -3.44 5.16 -5.09
N SER A 258 -4.76 5.04 -5.18
CA SER A 258 -5.69 5.76 -4.32
C SER A 258 -6.14 4.84 -3.19
N PHE A 259 -6.41 5.43 -2.01
CA PHE A 259 -6.80 4.69 -0.81
C PHE A 259 -8.17 5.17 -0.27
N GLU A 260 -9.05 5.65 -1.14
CA GLU A 260 -10.35 6.24 -0.77
C GLU A 260 -11.26 5.26 0.00
N ASP A 261 -11.18 3.97 -0.33
CA ASP A 261 -11.93 2.90 0.31
C ASP A 261 -11.20 2.25 1.49
N PHE A 262 -10.09 2.84 1.95
CA PHE A 262 -9.26 2.32 3.03
C PHE A 262 -9.17 3.29 4.20
N TYR A 263 -8.95 2.72 5.38
CA TYR A 263 -8.48 3.43 6.56
C TYR A 263 -7.03 3.03 6.85
N LEU A 264 -6.25 4.03 7.26
CA LEU A 264 -4.91 3.83 7.78
C LEU A 264 -5.01 3.68 9.30
N VAL A 265 -4.51 2.57 9.83
CA VAL A 265 -4.43 2.34 11.28
C VAL A 265 -2.99 2.39 11.76
N ILE A 266 -2.78 3.15 12.84
CA ILE A 266 -1.45 3.48 13.36
C ILE A 266 -1.43 3.22 14.87
N PRO A 267 -0.42 2.54 15.42
CA PRO A 267 -0.30 2.33 16.87
C PRO A 267 -0.34 3.66 17.63
N ARG A 268 -1.14 3.72 18.70
CA ARG A 268 -1.24 4.91 19.54
C ARG A 268 0.04 5.11 20.32
N GLN A 269 0.66 6.27 20.14
CA GLN A 269 1.80 6.72 20.94
C GLN A 269 1.31 7.76 21.96
N GLY A 270 1.04 7.32 23.19
CA GLY A 270 0.63 8.18 24.30
C GLY A 270 -0.84 8.01 24.71
N GLY A 271 -1.41 9.08 25.25
CA GLY A 271 -2.79 9.12 25.78
C GLY A 271 -3.87 9.15 24.67
N PRO A 272 -5.16 9.04 25.05
CA PRO A 272 -6.28 9.10 24.11
C PRO A 272 -6.38 10.48 23.44
N GLY A 273 -6.86 10.50 22.19
CA GLY A 273 -7.04 11.72 21.41
C GLY A 273 -6.16 11.78 20.17
N GLN A 274 -6.12 12.95 19.50
CA GLN A 274 -5.30 13.11 18.30
C GLN A 274 -3.82 12.98 18.68
N PRO A 275 -3.06 12.06 18.06
CA PRO A 275 -1.66 11.85 18.41
C PRO A 275 -0.86 13.11 18.16
N GLN A 276 0.16 13.38 18.98
CA GLN A 276 1.18 14.40 18.68
C GLN A 276 2.21 13.89 17.67
N ASN A 277 2.35 12.58 17.53
CA ASN A 277 3.25 11.93 16.59
C ASN A 277 2.70 10.55 16.21
N LEU A 278 2.68 10.22 14.91
CA LEU A 278 2.23 8.93 14.40
C LEU A 278 3.25 7.80 14.63
N GLY A 279 4.43 8.12 15.16
CA GLY A 279 5.50 7.17 15.38
C GLY A 279 6.30 6.85 14.12
N ARG A 280 7.43 6.15 14.31
CA ARG A 280 8.34 5.74 13.23
C ARG A 280 8.26 4.25 12.90
N ASN A 281 7.50 3.47 13.68
CA ASN A 281 7.41 2.04 13.49
C ASN A 281 6.36 1.69 12.43
N LEU A 282 6.79 1.58 11.18
CA LEU A 282 5.95 1.29 10.02
C LEU A 282 5.46 -0.17 9.99
N SER A 283 6.11 -1.08 10.72
CA SER A 283 5.78 -2.53 10.72
C SER A 283 4.37 -2.85 11.21
N MET A 284 3.77 -1.96 12.01
CA MET A 284 2.42 -2.13 12.55
C MET A 284 1.39 -1.22 11.86
N TRP A 285 1.80 -0.39 10.90
CA TRP A 285 0.87 0.43 10.14
C TRP A 285 0.16 -0.45 9.12
N MET A 286 -1.17 -0.41 9.12
CA MET A 286 -1.97 -1.22 8.21
C MET A 286 -2.97 -0.35 7.43
N LEU A 287 -3.18 -0.71 6.17
CA LEU A 287 -4.25 -0.20 5.33
C LEU A 287 -5.34 -1.26 5.22
N LEU A 288 -6.53 -0.94 5.71
CA LEU A 288 -7.66 -1.86 5.82
C LEU A 288 -8.90 -1.24 5.18
N GLU A 289 -9.67 -2.03 4.43
CA GLU A 289 -10.87 -1.58 3.76
C GLU A 289 -11.90 -1.05 4.77
N ARG A 290 -12.57 0.06 4.43
CA ARG A 290 -13.55 0.73 5.31
C ARG A 290 -14.67 -0.19 5.79
N VAL A 291 -15.06 -1.16 4.95
CA VAL A 291 -16.11 -2.15 5.25
C VAL A 291 -15.76 -3.09 6.42
N ARG A 292 -14.48 -3.20 6.79
CA ARG A 292 -14.02 -4.04 7.91
C ARG A 292 -14.22 -3.38 9.28
N PHE A 293 -14.60 -2.10 9.31
CA PHE A 293 -14.76 -1.33 10.54
C PHE A 293 -16.24 -1.16 10.88
N SER A 294 -16.56 -1.20 12.17
CA SER A 294 -17.84 -0.74 12.73
C SER A 294 -17.55 0.57 13.43
N LEU A 295 -18.12 1.67 12.92
CA LEU A 295 -17.75 2.99 13.42
C LEU A 295 -18.53 3.41 14.67
N ASP A 296 -19.77 2.96 14.72
CA ASP A 296 -20.71 3.00 15.83
C ASP A 296 -20.45 1.90 16.88
N GLY A 297 -19.74 0.85 16.49
CA GLY A 297 -19.38 -0.27 17.36
C GLY A 297 -20.52 -1.26 17.63
N VAL A 298 -21.58 -1.23 16.83
CA VAL A 298 -22.77 -2.09 16.99
C VAL A 298 -22.70 -3.38 16.17
N GLU A 299 -21.72 -3.50 15.26
CA GLU A 299 -21.56 -4.70 14.43
C GLU A 299 -20.51 -5.67 15.02
N CYS A 300 -20.90 -6.94 15.10
CA CYS A 300 -19.99 -8.02 15.49
C CYS A 300 -18.97 -8.36 14.40
N ASN A 301 -17.81 -8.91 14.83
CA ASN A 301 -16.74 -9.39 13.94
C ASN A 301 -16.21 -8.32 12.97
N LYS A 302 -16.18 -7.07 13.42
CA LYS A 302 -15.58 -5.92 12.74
C LYS A 302 -14.66 -5.16 13.70
N ILE A 303 -13.70 -4.45 13.14
CA ILE A 303 -12.77 -3.61 13.90
C ILE A 303 -13.56 -2.47 14.55
N GLY A 304 -13.39 -2.30 15.87
CA GLY A 304 -14.12 -1.31 16.65
C GLY A 304 -15.39 -1.84 17.31
N VAL A 305 -15.56 -3.16 17.41
CA VAL A 305 -16.64 -3.80 18.18
C VAL A 305 -16.71 -3.24 19.61
N SER A 306 -17.90 -2.85 20.06
CA SER A 306 -18.12 -2.28 21.38
C SER A 306 -18.78 -3.29 22.34
N TYR A 307 -18.96 -2.86 23.59
CA TYR A 307 -19.72 -3.60 24.59
C TYR A 307 -21.16 -3.91 24.15
N GLU A 308 -21.81 -2.97 23.45
CA GLU A 308 -23.20 -3.11 23.00
C GLU A 308 -23.34 -4.27 22.00
N ALA A 309 -22.50 -4.30 20.97
CA ALA A 309 -22.48 -5.38 19.98
C ALA A 309 -22.22 -6.75 20.64
N PHE A 310 -21.24 -6.80 21.55
CA PHE A 310 -20.91 -8.04 22.25
C PHE A 310 -22.08 -8.52 23.13
N ASN A 311 -22.74 -7.62 23.84
CA ASN A 311 -23.85 -8.00 24.71
C ASN A 311 -25.14 -8.31 23.94
N GLY A 312 -25.34 -7.68 22.78
CA GLY A 312 -26.49 -7.84 21.90
C GLY A 312 -26.47 -9.12 21.05
N GLN A 313 -25.47 -10.00 21.19
CA GLN A 313 -25.38 -11.22 20.39
C GLN A 313 -26.62 -12.12 20.55
N PRO A 314 -27.22 -12.59 19.44
CA PRO A 314 -28.29 -13.58 19.52
C PRO A 314 -27.74 -14.89 20.08
N ASN A 315 -28.52 -15.54 20.95
CA ASN A 315 -28.16 -16.83 21.54
C ASN A 315 -26.79 -16.85 22.26
N PHE A 316 -26.39 -15.73 22.90
CA PHE A 316 -25.07 -15.53 23.53
C PHE A 316 -24.50 -16.75 24.28
N CYS A 317 -25.31 -17.40 25.13
CA CYS A 317 -24.85 -18.53 25.94
C CYS A 317 -24.72 -19.87 25.20
N SER A 318 -25.25 -19.94 23.98
CA SER A 318 -25.19 -21.10 23.10
C SER A 318 -24.19 -20.90 21.96
N SER A 319 -23.78 -19.66 21.66
CA SER A 319 -22.74 -19.39 20.68
C SER A 319 -21.35 -19.78 21.22
N PRO A 320 -20.38 -20.11 20.35
CA PRO A 320 -19.02 -20.43 20.76
C PRO A 320 -18.32 -19.30 21.53
N PHE A 321 -17.37 -19.65 22.40
CA PHE A 321 -16.47 -18.69 23.02
C PHE A 321 -15.70 -17.91 21.93
N TRP A 322 -15.39 -16.63 22.17
CA TRP A 322 -14.84 -15.67 21.20
C TRP A 322 -15.77 -15.18 20.08
N SER A 323 -17.03 -15.63 20.03
CA SER A 323 -18.01 -15.08 19.08
C SER A 323 -18.14 -13.56 19.23
N CYS A 324 -18.32 -12.86 18.10
CA CYS A 324 -18.38 -11.40 17.94
C CYS A 324 -17.03 -10.67 17.99
N LEU A 325 -15.93 -11.34 18.36
CA LEU A 325 -14.60 -10.74 18.50
C LEU A 325 -13.61 -11.21 17.42
N HIS A 326 -14.10 -11.69 16.27
CA HIS A 326 -13.27 -12.05 15.12
C HIS A 326 -12.97 -10.84 14.21
N ASN A 327 -12.04 -10.99 13.26
CA ASN A 327 -11.65 -9.96 12.29
C ASN A 327 -11.24 -8.63 12.94
N GLN A 328 -10.46 -8.72 14.01
CA GLN A 328 -9.86 -7.57 14.70
C GLN A 328 -8.46 -7.29 14.13
N LEU A 329 -7.84 -6.18 14.53
CA LEU A 329 -6.52 -5.78 14.01
C LEU A 329 -5.46 -6.87 14.17
N TRP A 330 -5.45 -7.57 15.30
CA TRP A 330 -4.50 -8.67 15.54
C TRP A 330 -4.67 -9.84 14.55
N ASN A 331 -5.89 -10.12 14.08
CA ASN A 331 -6.13 -11.19 13.09
C ASN A 331 -5.50 -10.85 11.75
N PHE A 332 -5.63 -9.60 11.31
CA PHE A 332 -5.03 -9.13 10.05
C PHE A 332 -3.50 -9.06 10.14
N TRP A 333 -2.99 -8.61 11.29
CA TRP A 333 -1.56 -8.60 11.54
C TRP A 333 -0.96 -10.02 11.55
N GLU A 334 -1.58 -10.97 12.25
CA GLU A 334 -1.13 -12.37 12.29
C GLU A 334 -1.22 -13.03 10.90
N ALA A 335 -2.25 -12.71 10.11
CA ALA A 335 -2.35 -13.16 8.73
C ALA A 335 -1.17 -12.67 7.88
N ASP A 336 -0.75 -11.40 8.05
CA ASP A 336 0.42 -10.87 7.36
C ASP A 336 1.73 -11.46 7.88
N GLN A 337 1.89 -11.71 9.17
CA GLN A 337 3.07 -12.40 9.70
C GLN A 337 3.22 -13.81 9.09
N ASN A 338 2.13 -14.58 9.02
CA ASN A 338 2.13 -15.89 8.38
C ASN A 338 2.51 -15.81 6.88
N ARG A 339 2.16 -14.73 6.20
CA ARG A 339 2.55 -14.50 4.79
C ARG A 339 4.03 -14.17 4.69
N ILE A 340 4.53 -13.28 5.53
CA ILE A 340 5.94 -12.88 5.57
C ILE A 340 6.83 -14.10 5.90
N GLU A 341 6.44 -14.95 6.85
CA GLU A 341 7.15 -16.20 7.17
C GLU A 341 7.23 -17.16 5.97
N ARG A 342 6.25 -17.09 5.06
CA ARG A 342 6.21 -17.84 3.80
C ARG A 342 6.85 -17.08 2.63
N ASN A 343 7.61 -16.01 2.89
CA ASN A 343 8.21 -15.11 1.90
C ASN A 343 7.18 -14.52 0.91
N GLN A 344 5.96 -14.28 1.37
CA GLN A 344 4.90 -13.67 0.58
C GLN A 344 4.71 -12.20 0.98
N LEU A 345 4.31 -11.37 0.03
CA LEU A 345 4.01 -9.97 0.30
C LEU A 345 2.84 -9.84 1.28
N PRO A 346 2.92 -8.98 2.31
CA PRO A 346 1.78 -8.70 3.19
C PRO A 346 0.62 -8.08 2.41
N LEU A 347 -0.60 -8.24 2.93
CA LEU A 347 -1.83 -7.72 2.34
C LEU A 347 -2.31 -6.43 3.01
N TYR A 348 -2.06 -6.24 4.31
CA TYR A 348 -2.60 -5.12 5.08
C TYR A 348 -1.50 -4.16 5.53
N GLY A 349 -0.36 -4.70 5.97
CA GLY A 349 0.81 -3.94 6.37
C GLY A 349 1.34 -3.05 5.24
N VAL A 350 1.71 -1.81 5.56
CA VAL A 350 2.29 -0.88 4.57
C VAL A 350 3.74 -1.21 4.23
N GLU A 351 4.49 -1.72 5.22
CA GLU A 351 5.89 -2.10 5.07
C GLU A 351 6.01 -3.33 4.13
N GLY A 352 7.00 -3.30 3.24
CA GLY A 352 7.20 -4.31 2.20
C GLY A 352 6.35 -4.10 0.95
N ARG A 353 5.16 -3.50 1.06
CA ARG A 353 4.29 -3.18 -0.11
C ARG A 353 4.68 -1.89 -0.81
N PHE A 354 5.09 -0.88 -0.04
CA PHE A 354 5.41 0.46 -0.54
C PHE A 354 6.84 0.85 -0.22
N GLU A 355 7.44 1.63 -1.11
CA GLU A 355 8.80 2.13 -0.96
C GLU A 355 8.80 3.55 -0.40
N ARG A 356 9.90 3.93 0.29
CA ARG A 356 10.17 5.29 0.78
C ARG A 356 9.04 5.92 1.60
N ILE A 357 8.36 5.12 2.41
CA ILE A 357 7.24 5.55 3.25
C ILE A 357 7.70 6.65 4.20
N ASN A 358 7.07 7.83 4.14
CA ASN A 358 7.40 8.99 4.98
C ASN A 358 8.87 9.46 4.95
N GLN A 359 9.58 9.24 3.84
CA GLN A 359 10.98 9.65 3.68
C GLN A 359 11.17 11.00 2.96
N HIS A 360 10.11 11.76 2.70
CA HIS A 360 10.24 13.05 2.01
C HIS A 360 10.74 14.16 2.96
N PRO A 361 11.41 15.22 2.44
CA PRO A 361 12.14 16.21 3.26
C PRO A 361 11.28 16.96 4.28
N ASN A 362 9.98 17.10 4.00
CA ASN A 362 9.01 17.78 4.85
C ASN A 362 8.00 16.81 5.46
N ALA A 363 8.36 15.53 5.64
CA ALA A 363 7.49 14.54 6.25
C ALA A 363 7.14 14.97 7.68
N GLY A 364 5.91 15.45 7.84
CA GLY A 364 5.37 15.81 9.13
C GLY A 364 5.17 14.57 9.99
N THR A 365 5.17 14.75 11.31
CA THR A 365 4.85 13.71 12.29
C THR A 365 3.43 13.14 12.14
N HIS A 366 2.59 13.79 11.34
CA HIS A 366 1.18 13.45 11.05
C HIS A 366 0.91 13.18 9.58
N SER A 367 1.94 12.85 8.80
CA SER A 367 1.81 12.61 7.37
C SER A 367 1.87 11.12 7.04
N PHE A 368 1.15 10.73 5.98
CA PHE A 368 1.36 9.46 5.30
C PHE A 368 1.69 9.74 3.85
N SER A 369 2.83 9.23 3.40
CA SER A 369 3.32 9.38 2.05
C SER A 369 4.04 8.11 1.61
N ILE A 370 3.97 7.83 0.31
CA ILE A 370 4.70 6.74 -0.32
C ILE A 370 5.58 7.29 -1.44
N GLY A 371 6.71 6.65 -1.69
CA GLY A 371 7.53 6.94 -2.86
C GLY A 371 6.80 6.54 -4.14
N VAL A 372 6.78 7.44 -5.13
CA VAL A 372 6.40 7.06 -6.49
C VAL A 372 7.59 6.32 -7.10
N THR A 373 7.39 5.05 -7.47
CA THR A 373 8.45 4.22 -8.07
C THR A 373 8.66 4.55 -9.54
N GLU A 374 7.59 4.91 -10.25
CA GLU A 374 7.70 5.34 -11.65
C GLU A 374 8.42 6.68 -11.79
N VAL A 375 9.22 6.81 -12.85
CA VAL A 375 9.85 8.06 -13.22
C VAL A 375 8.84 9.02 -13.84
N ILE A 376 8.48 10.06 -13.10
CA ILE A 376 7.61 11.12 -13.63
C ILE A 376 8.48 12.15 -14.36
N ASN A 377 8.17 12.40 -15.62
CA ASN A 377 8.73 13.51 -16.39
C ASN A 377 7.98 14.81 -16.07
N THR A 378 8.70 15.84 -15.64
CA THR A 378 8.17 17.17 -15.33
C THR A 378 8.51 18.14 -16.45
N ASN A 379 7.49 18.84 -16.95
CA ASN A 379 7.65 19.90 -17.94
C ASN A 379 8.12 21.19 -17.26
N LEU A 380 9.37 21.58 -17.55
CA LEU A 380 9.98 22.81 -17.06
C LEU A 380 10.29 23.76 -18.22
N LEU A 381 9.81 25.00 -18.08
CA LEU A 381 10.12 26.09 -18.96
C LEU A 381 11.22 26.96 -18.34
N ILE A 382 12.34 27.09 -19.03
CA ILE A 382 13.45 27.97 -18.63
C ILE A 382 13.57 29.10 -19.65
N GLU A 383 13.47 30.34 -19.19
CA GLU A 383 13.81 31.52 -19.97
C GLU A 383 15.20 32.03 -19.55
N LEU A 384 16.09 32.21 -20.54
CA LEU A 384 17.45 32.67 -20.35
C LEU A 384 17.68 34.01 -21.05
N SER A 385 18.40 34.89 -20.38
CA SER A 385 18.90 36.14 -20.97
C SER A 385 20.24 35.87 -21.68
N ALA A 386 20.19 35.09 -22.76
CA ALA A 386 21.34 34.64 -23.56
C ALA A 386 21.04 34.72 -25.06
N ASP A 387 22.07 34.70 -25.90
CA ASP A 387 21.93 34.77 -27.36
C ASP A 387 21.67 33.39 -27.98
N ASP A 388 22.34 32.37 -27.47
CA ASP A 388 22.11 30.97 -27.83
C ASP A 388 22.43 30.02 -26.68
N VAL A 389 22.13 28.73 -26.88
CA VAL A 389 22.49 27.67 -25.94
C VAL A 389 22.95 26.42 -26.66
N GLU A 390 23.90 25.72 -26.02
CA GLU A 390 24.38 24.40 -26.38
C GLU A 390 24.00 23.38 -25.29
N TYR A 391 23.67 22.16 -25.71
CA TYR A 391 23.36 21.05 -24.80
C TYR A 391 24.50 20.05 -24.78
N VAL A 392 25.12 19.88 -23.63
CA VAL A 392 26.29 19.02 -23.43
C VAL A 392 25.91 17.91 -22.45
N TYR A 393 25.62 16.73 -23.00
CA TYR A 393 25.36 15.53 -22.21
C TYR A 393 26.61 14.65 -22.11
N GLN A 394 26.69 13.87 -21.04
CA GLN A 394 27.78 12.96 -20.77
C GLN A 394 27.40 11.55 -21.22
N ARG A 395 28.39 10.83 -21.76
CA ARG A 395 28.24 9.45 -22.21
C ARG A 395 29.38 8.61 -21.68
N SER A 396 29.03 7.51 -21.03
CA SER A 396 29.98 6.50 -20.54
C SER A 396 29.49 5.10 -20.91
N PRO A 397 30.40 4.14 -21.13
CA PRO A 397 30.03 2.73 -21.31
C PRO A 397 29.61 2.09 -19.98
N GLY A 398 28.60 1.23 -20.03
CA GLY A 398 28.08 0.48 -18.88
C GLY A 398 28.08 -1.03 -19.14
N LYS A 399 28.02 -1.83 -18.07
CA LYS A 399 27.97 -3.28 -18.14
C LYS A 399 26.99 -3.88 -17.12
N ILE A 400 26.32 -4.96 -17.50
CA ILE A 400 25.47 -5.78 -16.62
C ILE A 400 26.37 -6.79 -15.91
N LEU A 401 26.36 -6.78 -14.57
CA LEU A 401 27.16 -7.67 -13.74
C LEU A 401 26.43 -8.97 -13.42
N SER A 402 25.14 -8.87 -13.10
CA SER A 402 24.32 -10.02 -12.72
C SER A 402 22.84 -9.77 -12.93
N ILE A 403 22.12 -10.86 -13.17
CA ILE A 403 20.65 -10.93 -13.14
C ILE A 403 20.31 -12.04 -12.16
N ASN A 404 19.49 -11.75 -11.16
CA ASN A 404 19.01 -12.72 -10.19
C ASN A 404 17.49 -12.73 -10.18
N VAL A 405 16.91 -13.89 -10.47
CA VAL A 405 15.47 -14.13 -10.43
C VAL A 405 15.22 -15.40 -9.60
N PRO A 406 14.79 -15.27 -8.34
CA PRO A 406 14.45 -16.43 -7.52
C PRO A 406 13.20 -17.13 -8.07
N MET A 407 13.08 -18.44 -7.81
CA MET A 407 11.87 -19.20 -8.16
C MET A 407 10.68 -18.73 -7.31
N PHE A 408 9.53 -18.55 -7.96
CA PHE A 408 8.30 -18.09 -7.32
C PHE A 408 7.06 -18.80 -7.89
N GLU A 409 5.94 -18.70 -7.19
CA GLU A 409 4.67 -19.32 -7.58
C GLU A 409 3.90 -18.47 -8.58
N ALA A 410 3.41 -19.10 -9.65
CA ALA A 410 2.66 -18.41 -10.70
C ALA A 410 1.29 -17.94 -10.20
N LEU A 411 0.80 -16.79 -10.71
CA LEU A 411 -0.49 -16.14 -10.43
C LEU A 411 -0.83 -15.81 -8.97
N THR A 412 -0.15 -16.36 -7.97
CA THR A 412 -0.36 -15.98 -6.56
C THR A 412 0.44 -14.74 -6.19
N GLN A 413 1.56 -14.49 -6.88
CA GLN A 413 2.49 -13.38 -6.66
C GLN A 413 3.15 -12.91 -7.96
N PHE A 414 3.94 -11.84 -7.83
CA PHE A 414 4.92 -11.44 -8.84
C PHE A 414 6.32 -11.93 -8.44
N GLY A 415 7.13 -12.27 -9.44
CA GLY A 415 8.57 -12.47 -9.25
C GLY A 415 9.30 -11.13 -9.20
N THR A 416 10.49 -11.11 -8.61
CA THR A 416 11.36 -9.93 -8.63
C THR A 416 12.67 -10.27 -9.32
N ALA A 417 12.93 -9.65 -10.48
CA ALA A 417 14.22 -9.73 -11.15
C ALA A 417 15.13 -8.60 -10.69
N THR A 418 16.22 -8.91 -10.00
CA THR A 418 17.22 -7.92 -9.60
C THR A 418 18.40 -7.92 -10.55
N ILE A 419 18.63 -6.80 -11.22
CA ILE A 419 19.66 -6.60 -12.23
C ILE A 419 20.69 -5.61 -11.69
N THR A 420 21.94 -6.03 -11.61
CA THR A 420 23.03 -5.18 -11.13
C THR A 420 23.86 -4.71 -12.32
N THR A 421 24.06 -3.39 -12.41
CA THR A 421 24.77 -2.72 -13.51
C THR A 421 25.90 -1.86 -12.96
N THR A 422 26.92 -1.60 -13.77
CA THR A 422 28.03 -0.72 -13.39
C THR A 422 28.46 0.20 -14.52
N ASN A 423 28.86 1.43 -14.16
CA ASN A 423 29.49 2.37 -15.08
C ASN A 423 31.00 2.09 -15.18
N THR A 424 31.45 1.72 -16.37
CA THR A 424 32.85 1.40 -16.67
C THR A 424 33.65 2.58 -17.22
N GLY A 425 32.99 3.72 -17.45
CA GLY A 425 33.60 4.97 -17.92
C GLY A 425 34.17 5.85 -16.82
N GLU A 426 34.57 7.06 -17.22
CA GLU A 426 35.23 8.06 -16.37
C GLU A 426 34.32 9.24 -15.99
N VAL A 427 33.16 9.36 -16.61
CA VAL A 427 32.16 10.42 -16.31
C VAL A 427 30.83 9.83 -15.86
N GLU A 428 30.10 10.60 -15.05
CA GLU A 428 28.71 10.32 -14.69
C GLU A 428 27.85 10.39 -15.96
N ALA A 429 27.00 9.40 -16.19
CA ALA A 429 26.20 9.32 -17.41
C ALA A 429 24.84 8.68 -17.14
N SER A 430 23.90 8.94 -18.05
CA SER A 430 22.56 8.35 -18.04
C SER A 430 22.55 7.03 -18.81
N TYR A 431 21.70 6.12 -18.34
CA TYR A 431 21.47 4.82 -18.95
C TYR A 431 20.00 4.46 -18.90
N SER A 432 19.62 3.52 -19.75
CA SER A 432 18.28 2.95 -19.79
C SER A 432 18.36 1.43 -19.76
N LEU A 433 17.51 0.80 -18.95
CA LEU A 433 17.49 -0.63 -18.73
C LEU A 433 16.11 -1.18 -19.10
N THR A 434 16.11 -2.05 -20.09
CA THR A 434 14.92 -2.83 -20.48
C THR A 434 15.12 -4.28 -20.10
N PHE A 435 14.03 -4.95 -19.74
CA PHE A 435 14.04 -6.37 -19.45
C PHE A 435 12.89 -7.03 -20.20
N ASP A 436 13.25 -7.67 -21.30
CA ASP A 436 12.33 -8.26 -22.27
C ASP A 436 12.22 -9.77 -22.00
N CYS A 437 11.01 -10.30 -21.98
CA CYS A 437 10.71 -11.68 -21.62
C CYS A 437 9.85 -12.35 -22.71
N SER A 438 9.81 -13.67 -22.70
CA SER A 438 8.87 -14.45 -23.54
C SER A 438 7.40 -14.00 -23.38
N SER A 439 6.59 -14.23 -24.42
CA SER A 439 5.20 -13.71 -24.59
C SER A 439 4.23 -13.88 -23.42
N ASP A 440 4.50 -14.83 -22.53
CA ASP A 440 3.62 -15.20 -21.42
C ASP A 440 3.94 -14.42 -20.13
N VAL A 441 4.85 -13.44 -20.18
CA VAL A 441 5.16 -12.52 -19.09
C VAL A 441 4.71 -11.12 -19.49
N THR A 442 3.98 -10.44 -18.61
CA THR A 442 3.52 -9.06 -18.85
C THR A 442 4.71 -8.14 -19.14
N LEU A 443 4.53 -7.25 -20.13
CA LEU A 443 5.51 -6.22 -20.47
C LEU A 443 5.82 -5.34 -19.27
N MET A 444 7.08 -4.94 -19.18
CA MET A 444 7.59 -4.14 -18.08
C MET A 444 8.11 -2.81 -18.60
N GLU A 445 8.00 -1.79 -17.74
CA GLU A 445 8.45 -0.45 -18.07
C GLU A 445 9.98 -0.38 -18.10
N GLU A 446 10.49 0.43 -19.03
CA GLU A 446 11.90 0.75 -19.13
C GLU A 446 12.32 1.58 -17.91
N GLN A 447 13.32 1.11 -17.16
CA GLN A 447 13.85 1.81 -15.99
C GLN A 447 15.10 2.58 -16.37
N PHE A 448 15.19 3.83 -15.97
CA PHE A 448 16.34 4.68 -16.27
C PHE A 448 17.24 4.81 -15.05
N LEU A 449 18.52 5.10 -15.25
CA LEU A 449 19.48 5.20 -14.16
C LEU A 449 20.65 6.13 -14.51
N ILE A 450 21.09 6.92 -13.52
CA ILE A 450 22.35 7.66 -13.58
C ILE A 450 23.37 6.93 -12.70
N MET A 451 24.56 6.72 -13.25
CA MET A 451 25.66 6.08 -12.51
C MET A 451 26.91 6.94 -12.56
N LYS A 452 27.50 7.20 -11.40
CA LYS A 452 28.85 7.78 -11.30
C LYS A 452 29.90 6.81 -11.84
N PRO A 453 31.10 7.29 -12.19
CA PRO A 453 32.20 6.43 -12.60
C PRO A 453 32.47 5.33 -11.55
N LYS A 454 32.50 4.07 -11.98
CA LYS A 454 32.72 2.88 -11.11
C LYS A 454 31.62 2.63 -10.08
N GLU A 455 30.50 3.36 -10.13
CA GLU A 455 29.35 3.07 -9.30
C GLU A 455 28.65 1.80 -9.80
N THR A 456 28.07 1.06 -8.85
CA THR A 456 27.28 -0.14 -9.13
C THR A 456 25.89 0.08 -8.61
N THR A 457 24.91 -0.07 -9.48
CA THR A 457 23.51 0.21 -9.20
C THR A 457 22.67 -1.02 -9.50
N THR A 458 21.79 -1.37 -8.56
CA THR A 458 20.86 -2.50 -8.73
C THR A 458 19.46 -1.99 -9.01
N ARG A 459 18.74 -2.67 -9.90
CA ARG A 459 17.36 -2.39 -10.28
C ARG A 459 16.49 -3.62 -10.16
N ALA A 460 15.23 -3.42 -9.80
CA ALA A 460 14.30 -4.50 -9.54
C ALA A 460 13.08 -4.36 -10.46
N PHE A 461 12.76 -5.43 -11.19
CA PHE A 461 11.57 -5.50 -12.02
C PHE A 461 10.58 -6.53 -11.48
N LYS A 462 9.29 -6.17 -11.50
CA LYS A 462 8.20 -7.06 -11.09
C LYS A 462 7.73 -7.89 -12.28
N LEU A 463 7.84 -9.20 -12.16
CA LEU A 463 7.49 -10.19 -13.18
C LEU A 463 6.09 -10.75 -12.92
N TYR A 464 5.20 -10.64 -13.91
CA TYR A 464 3.84 -11.18 -13.83
C TYR A 464 3.63 -12.23 -14.94
N PRO A 465 3.82 -13.52 -14.64
CA PRO A 465 3.49 -14.59 -15.56
C PRO A 465 1.97 -14.69 -15.76
N ALA A 466 1.52 -14.98 -16.98
CA ALA A 466 0.11 -15.09 -17.35
C ALA A 466 -0.46 -16.52 -17.25
N THR A 467 0.36 -17.53 -16.90
CA THR A 467 -0.04 -18.94 -16.84
C THR A 467 -0.05 -19.46 -15.41
N ASP A 468 -0.99 -20.35 -15.09
CA ASP A 468 -1.11 -21.04 -13.79
C ASP A 468 -0.17 -22.25 -13.65
N GLN A 469 0.33 -22.77 -14.78
CA GLN A 469 1.23 -23.92 -14.82
C GLN A 469 2.69 -23.55 -14.54
N ALA A 470 3.44 -24.52 -13.99
CA ALA A 470 4.88 -24.40 -13.83
C ALA A 470 5.54 -24.35 -15.22
N ALA A 471 6.22 -23.24 -15.52
CA ALA A 471 6.84 -23.00 -16.82
C ALA A 471 8.28 -22.47 -16.66
N LYS A 472 9.02 -22.49 -17.77
CA LYS A 472 10.35 -21.89 -17.88
C LYS A 472 10.29 -20.71 -18.83
N TYR A 473 10.82 -19.58 -18.41
CA TYR A 473 10.84 -18.34 -19.16
C TYR A 473 12.28 -17.94 -19.45
N VAL A 474 12.46 -17.28 -20.60
CA VAL A 474 13.73 -16.69 -21.02
C VAL A 474 13.52 -15.19 -21.10
N CYS A 475 14.43 -14.43 -20.49
CA CYS A 475 14.43 -12.98 -20.57
C CYS A 475 15.81 -12.44 -20.89
N ALA A 476 15.85 -11.27 -21.51
CA ALA A 476 17.05 -10.52 -21.84
C ALA A 476 17.01 -9.14 -21.18
N ALA A 477 17.99 -8.86 -20.33
CA ALA A 477 18.30 -7.52 -19.87
C ALA A 477 19.12 -6.80 -20.93
N ILE A 478 18.70 -5.61 -21.33
CA ILE A 478 19.36 -4.80 -22.35
C ILE A 478 19.63 -3.43 -21.74
N LEU A 479 20.92 -3.09 -21.63
CA LEU A 479 21.39 -1.80 -21.13
C LEU A 479 21.71 -0.89 -22.31
N LYS A 480 21.17 0.33 -22.29
CA LYS A 480 21.40 1.38 -23.29
C LYS A 480 22.11 2.58 -22.66
N ASP A 481 22.97 3.25 -23.42
CA ASP A 481 23.60 4.51 -23.01
C ASP A 481 22.72 5.75 -23.30
N SER A 482 23.26 6.94 -23.04
CA SER A 482 22.64 8.24 -23.33
C SER A 482 22.25 8.44 -24.81
N ASP A 483 22.82 7.68 -25.76
CA ASP A 483 22.47 7.73 -27.19
C ASP A 483 21.36 6.73 -27.56
N TYR A 484 20.77 6.05 -26.57
CA TYR A 484 19.83 4.93 -26.74
C TYR A 484 20.44 3.72 -27.46
N LYS A 485 21.77 3.61 -27.52
CA LYS A 485 22.45 2.47 -28.12
C LYS A 485 22.67 1.39 -27.08
N GLU A 486 22.43 0.15 -27.48
CA GLU A 486 22.74 -1.03 -26.66
C GLU A 486 24.24 -1.09 -26.38
N VAL A 487 24.61 -1.04 -25.10
CA VAL A 487 26.00 -1.15 -24.64
C VAL A 487 26.30 -2.54 -24.09
N ASP A 488 25.28 -3.22 -23.55
CA ASP A 488 25.43 -4.58 -23.04
C ASP A 488 24.08 -5.32 -23.03
N ARG A 489 24.15 -6.65 -23.14
CA ARG A 489 22.99 -7.53 -23.11
C ARG A 489 23.32 -8.80 -22.34
N ALA A 490 22.43 -9.19 -21.44
CA ALA A 490 22.56 -10.41 -20.67
C ALA A 490 21.24 -11.17 -20.64
N GLU A 491 21.30 -12.48 -20.93
CA GLU A 491 20.14 -13.37 -20.90
C GLU A 491 20.09 -14.14 -19.58
N CYS A 492 18.88 -14.39 -19.09
CA CYS A 492 18.63 -15.24 -17.94
C CYS A 492 17.44 -16.16 -18.21
N GLN A 493 17.45 -17.31 -17.52
CA GLN A 493 16.33 -18.23 -17.50
C GLN A 493 15.82 -18.34 -16.07
N PHE A 494 14.51 -18.31 -15.90
CA PHE A 494 13.86 -18.57 -14.61
C PHE A 494 12.68 -19.51 -14.78
N SER A 495 12.24 -20.11 -13.68
CA SER A 495 11.13 -21.05 -13.66
C SER A 495 10.14 -20.68 -12.56
N THR A 496 8.86 -20.92 -12.81
CA THR A 496 7.78 -20.76 -11.84
C THR A 496 7.28 -22.11 -11.34
N THR A 497 6.75 -22.14 -10.12
CA THR A 497 5.95 -23.28 -9.64
C THR A 497 4.48 -23.06 -9.99
N SER A 498 3.72 -24.15 -10.14
CA SER A 498 2.28 -24.06 -10.44
C SER A 498 1.51 -23.40 -9.30
N THR A 499 0.45 -22.68 -9.65
CA THR A 499 -0.48 -22.08 -8.70
C THR A 499 -1.15 -23.16 -7.85
N VAL A 500 -1.09 -23.02 -6.52
CA VAL A 500 -1.85 -23.84 -5.58
C VAL A 500 -3.26 -23.28 -5.50
N LEU A 501 -4.18 -23.88 -6.25
CA LEU A 501 -5.59 -23.53 -6.23
C LEU A 501 -6.24 -24.06 -4.94
N ASP A 502 -6.74 -23.15 -4.10
CA ASP A 502 -7.60 -23.52 -3.00
C ASP A 502 -8.99 -23.87 -3.57
N ASN A 503 -9.42 -25.11 -3.36
CA ASN A 503 -10.75 -25.58 -3.75
C ASN A 503 -11.87 -24.94 -2.91
N GLY A 504 -11.54 -24.12 -1.91
CA GLY A 504 -12.47 -23.28 -1.17
C GLY A 504 -13.67 -24.08 -0.67
N SER A 505 -13.42 -25.27 -0.13
CA SER A 505 -14.47 -26.27 0.09
C SER A 505 -15.60 -25.70 0.95
N GLN A 506 -16.72 -25.34 0.31
CA GLN A 506 -17.96 -24.93 0.97
C GLN A 506 -18.74 -26.15 1.49
N GLY A 507 -18.02 -27.16 2.00
CA GLY A 507 -18.51 -28.53 2.14
C GLY A 507 -18.41 -29.32 0.83
N ASN A 508 -18.51 -30.65 0.93
CA ASN A 508 -18.60 -31.50 -0.25
C ASN A 508 -19.81 -31.07 -1.09
N PRO A 509 -19.70 -30.99 -2.43
CA PRO A 509 -20.87 -30.79 -3.26
C PRO A 509 -21.91 -31.84 -2.89
N PHE A 510 -23.13 -31.38 -2.58
CA PHE A 510 -24.25 -32.27 -2.30
C PHE A 510 -24.46 -33.15 -3.52
N ASN A 511 -24.00 -34.41 -3.41
CA ASN A 511 -24.37 -35.43 -4.37
C ASN A 511 -25.78 -35.89 -3.96
N PRO A 512 -26.83 -35.55 -4.73
CA PRO A 512 -28.13 -36.17 -4.50
C PRO A 512 -27.93 -37.70 -4.52
N PRO A 513 -28.61 -38.46 -3.65
CA PRO A 513 -28.53 -39.90 -3.69
C PRO A 513 -28.81 -40.35 -5.13
N LYS A 514 -27.97 -41.24 -5.65
CA LYS A 514 -28.18 -41.86 -6.96
C LYS A 514 -29.46 -42.69 -6.90
N THR A 515 -30.61 -42.04 -7.04
CA THR A 515 -31.80 -42.68 -7.55
C THR A 515 -31.45 -43.03 -8.98
N GLY A 516 -31.35 -44.34 -9.25
CA GLY A 516 -31.06 -44.85 -10.57
C GLY A 516 -31.90 -44.14 -11.61
N THR A 517 -31.26 -43.80 -12.71
CA THR A 517 -31.85 -43.55 -14.03
C THR A 517 -33.34 -43.88 -14.13
N THR A 518 -34.21 -42.94 -13.79
CA THR A 518 -35.61 -42.92 -14.20
C THR A 518 -35.88 -41.50 -14.64
N GLY A 519 -35.71 -41.31 -15.94
CA GLY A 519 -35.80 -40.03 -16.60
C GLY A 519 -37.21 -39.44 -16.49
N PHE A 520 -37.23 -38.16 -16.84
CA PHE A 520 -38.38 -37.29 -17.17
C PHE A 520 -39.57 -37.98 -17.88
N PHE A 521 -39.37 -39.16 -18.49
CA PHE A 521 -40.37 -39.96 -19.19
C PHE A 521 -41.32 -40.80 -18.30
N ASP A 522 -40.95 -41.15 -17.05
CA ASP A 522 -41.85 -41.90 -16.15
C ASP A 522 -43.03 -41.05 -15.62
N SER A 523 -42.85 -39.71 -15.61
CA SER A 523 -43.96 -38.79 -15.31
C SER A 523 -45.03 -38.80 -16.41
N VAL A 524 -44.63 -39.04 -17.67
CA VAL A 524 -45.56 -39.03 -18.81
C VAL A 524 -46.34 -40.33 -18.87
N GLU A 525 -45.71 -41.47 -18.57
CA GLU A 525 -46.39 -42.77 -18.55
C GLU A 525 -47.36 -42.91 -17.37
N SER A 526 -47.00 -42.37 -16.19
CA SER A 526 -47.90 -42.28 -15.03
C SER A 526 -49.11 -41.37 -15.29
N ILE A 527 -48.90 -40.21 -15.93
CA ILE A 527 -49.96 -39.29 -16.31
C ILE A 527 -50.87 -39.90 -17.39
N TRP A 528 -50.31 -40.64 -18.36
CA TRP A 528 -51.09 -41.29 -19.42
C TRP A 528 -51.94 -42.45 -18.89
N ASN A 529 -51.40 -43.27 -17.98
CA ASN A 529 -52.16 -44.35 -17.36
C ASN A 529 -53.29 -43.82 -16.46
N ASN A 530 -53.08 -42.70 -15.77
CA ASN A 530 -54.15 -42.06 -14.98
C ASN A 530 -55.24 -41.43 -15.86
N LEU A 531 -54.85 -40.78 -16.97
CA LEU A 531 -55.81 -40.26 -17.96
C LEU A 531 -56.60 -41.38 -18.64
N TRP A 532 -55.96 -42.51 -18.94
CA TRP A 532 -56.62 -43.66 -19.56
C TRP A 532 -57.62 -44.32 -18.60
N ASN A 533 -57.28 -44.46 -17.31
CA ASN A 533 -58.21 -44.98 -16.31
C ASN A 533 -59.42 -44.04 -16.10
N ILE A 534 -59.21 -42.73 -16.12
CA ILE A 534 -60.30 -41.74 -16.04
C ILE A 534 -61.19 -41.79 -17.30
N LEU A 535 -60.62 -42.01 -18.49
CA LEU A 535 -61.36 -42.19 -19.74
C LEU A 535 -62.17 -43.50 -19.77
N VAL A 536 -61.59 -44.60 -19.25
CA VAL A 536 -62.28 -45.89 -19.12
C VAL A 536 -63.44 -45.79 -18.13
N ASP A 537 -63.26 -45.11 -17.00
CA ASP A 537 -64.34 -44.89 -16.01
C ASP A 537 -65.44 -43.96 -16.54
N PHE A 538 -65.11 -43.00 -17.40
CA PHE A 538 -66.09 -42.13 -18.06
C PHE A 538 -66.89 -42.84 -19.16
N VAL A 539 -66.28 -43.78 -19.90
CA VAL A 539 -66.93 -44.53 -20.99
C VAL A 539 -67.71 -45.75 -20.48
N THR A 540 -67.30 -46.37 -19.37
CA THR A 540 -67.92 -47.61 -18.87
C THR A 540 -69.07 -47.39 -17.87
N GLY A 541 -69.39 -46.14 -17.52
CA GLY A 541 -70.67 -45.78 -16.91
C GLY A 541 -71.05 -46.60 -15.68
N LYS A 542 -70.09 -46.91 -14.79
CA LYS A 542 -70.41 -47.57 -13.51
C LYS A 542 -70.79 -46.53 -12.46
N THR A 543 -72.10 -46.35 -12.36
CA THR A 543 -72.81 -45.59 -11.33
C THR A 543 -72.56 -46.14 -9.92
N CYS A 544 -72.55 -45.17 -9.00
CA CYS A 544 -72.53 -45.32 -7.54
C CYS A 544 -73.58 -46.29 -6.99
N SER A 545 -73.22 -46.99 -5.91
CA SER A 545 -74.14 -47.46 -4.88
C SER A 545 -73.54 -47.18 -3.50
N GLY A 546 -74.33 -46.54 -2.62
CA GLY A 546 -73.96 -45.91 -1.34
C GLY A 546 -73.30 -46.81 -0.28
N CYS A 547 -72.87 -46.30 0.88
CA CYS A 547 -73.65 -45.46 1.78
C CYS A 547 -72.77 -44.61 2.73
N ALA A 548 -73.43 -43.63 3.34
CA ALA A 548 -72.97 -42.53 4.19
C ALA A 548 -72.11 -42.89 5.43
N THR A 549 -71.23 -41.96 5.86
CA THR A 549 -71.48 -41.06 7.02
C THR A 549 -70.49 -39.88 7.11
N VAL A 550 -71.09 -38.69 7.13
CA VAL A 550 -70.76 -37.32 7.62
C VAL A 550 -69.94 -37.33 8.94
N ALA A 551 -69.03 -36.42 9.33
CA ALA A 551 -68.97 -34.97 9.18
C ALA A 551 -67.56 -34.39 9.38
N SER A 552 -67.27 -33.32 8.63
CA SER A 552 -66.25 -32.28 8.87
C SER A 552 -66.84 -31.15 9.70
N THR A 553 -66.03 -30.46 10.52
CA THR A 553 -66.08 -28.98 10.60
C THR A 553 -64.77 -28.42 11.15
N SER A 554 -63.96 -27.85 10.26
CA SER A 554 -63.07 -26.72 10.55
C SER A 554 -63.85 -25.42 10.33
N LYS A 555 -63.83 -24.49 11.28
CA LYS A 555 -64.18 -23.08 11.05
C LYS A 555 -62.88 -22.27 11.04
N GLY A 556 -62.57 -21.69 9.89
CA GLY A 556 -61.70 -20.51 9.79
C GLY A 556 -62.54 -19.23 9.77
N THR A 557 -61.91 -18.11 10.04
CA THR A 557 -62.35 -16.78 9.57
C THR A 557 -61.16 -15.82 9.60
N PHE A 558 -60.91 -15.25 8.42
CA PHE A 558 -60.30 -13.96 8.05
C PHE A 558 -58.98 -13.50 8.67
#